data_AF-A0A366R177-F1
#
_entry.id   AF-A0A366R177-F1
#
_cell.length_a   1.000
_cell.length_b   1.000
_cell.length_c   1.000
_cell.angle_alpha   90.00
_cell.angle_beta   90.00
_cell.angle_gamma   90.00
#
_symmetry.space_group_name_H-M   'P 1'
#
loop_
_entity.id
_entity.type
_entity.pdbx_description
1 polymer ?
#
loop_
_entity_poly.entity_id
_entity_poly.type
_entity_poly.pdbx_seq_one_letter_code
_entity_poly.pdbx_strand_id
1 'polypeptide(L)'
;MGFTDLLTDAGASVLNNWLSTRSYIVGQSASQADVATFKALSGSPDAEKYPHAARWYKHIASYESQFATLPGDASAPYTTYGPETAEVTINPAQAPEKAEAEDDDDVDLFGSDDEEDTEAARVREERLAEYRKKKEAKPKTIAKSVVTLDVKPWDDETDMVELEKAVRAIEKDGLVWGASKLVPVGFGVKKLQINMVVEDEKISVADLEEEIQELEDYVQSTDVAAMQKLTQNLAHLPPYQTEIVRAVTREVRDLDKDVGELLEPFQGSFDPSADQAVACTLLVNHLSMRRNKRCLLAYHRTRTDKLEELVWNGTDVSDLSGQQVRDAGASSTGASDASKSSLSPQEEEYFRQYSDLLAAYKGQWTDIDLTGSLEPPRDLFIDVRVLKDAGEIQTEYGAITLTKNSQFYVRQGDVERLIAQGYLHKLN
;
A
#
# COMPACT_ATOMS: atom_id res chain seq x y z
N MET A 1 -10.35 -13.80 -23.62
CA MET A 1 -11.46 -14.60 -24.17
C MET A 1 -12.73 -13.88 -23.78
N GLY A 2 -13.42 -13.26 -24.74
CA GLY A 2 -14.55 -12.35 -24.50
C GLY A 2 -15.84 -13.03 -24.07
N PHE A 3 -16.98 -12.35 -24.22
CA PHE A 3 -18.28 -12.87 -23.74
C PHE A 3 -18.59 -14.23 -24.34
N THR A 4 -18.68 -15.28 -23.51
CA THR A 4 -18.82 -16.67 -23.97
C THR A 4 -20.28 -17.04 -24.28
N ASP A 5 -21.23 -16.68 -23.40
CA ASP A 5 -22.67 -16.96 -23.62
C ASP A 5 -23.56 -15.93 -22.91
N LEU A 6 -24.04 -14.92 -23.65
CA LEU A 6 -24.86 -13.82 -23.15
C LEU A 6 -26.34 -14.20 -22.89
N LEU A 7 -26.77 -15.40 -23.28
CA LEU A 7 -28.15 -15.87 -23.06
C LEU A 7 -28.32 -16.52 -21.68
N THR A 8 -27.22 -16.86 -21.01
CA THR A 8 -27.23 -17.42 -19.65
C THR A 8 -27.20 -16.33 -18.59
N ASP A 9 -27.77 -16.62 -17.42
CA ASP A 9 -27.73 -15.74 -16.23
C ASP A 9 -26.28 -15.38 -15.83
N ALA A 10 -25.38 -16.35 -15.99
CA ALA A 10 -23.94 -16.16 -15.79
C ALA A 10 -23.36 -15.14 -16.77
N GLY A 11 -23.62 -15.25 -18.08
CA GLY A 11 -23.13 -14.27 -19.06
C GLY A 11 -23.75 -12.89 -18.93
N ALA A 12 -25.03 -12.81 -18.55
CA ALA A 12 -25.68 -11.54 -18.23
C ALA A 12 -25.04 -10.85 -17.03
N SER A 13 -24.64 -11.61 -16.00
CA SER A 13 -23.90 -11.08 -14.84
C SER A 13 -22.52 -10.52 -15.23
N VAL A 14 -21.80 -11.23 -16.10
CA VAL A 14 -20.47 -10.81 -16.60
C VAL A 14 -20.61 -9.53 -17.42
N LEU A 15 -21.63 -9.44 -18.28
CA LEU A 15 -21.93 -8.23 -19.04
C LEU A 15 -22.31 -7.06 -18.13
N ASN A 16 -23.12 -7.29 -17.10
CA ASN A 16 -23.50 -6.26 -16.13
C ASN A 16 -22.29 -5.72 -15.35
N ASN A 17 -21.39 -6.60 -14.91
CA ASN A 17 -20.16 -6.21 -14.22
C ASN A 17 -19.22 -5.45 -15.16
N TRP A 18 -19.12 -5.87 -16.43
CA TRP A 18 -18.32 -5.16 -17.44
C TRP A 18 -18.81 -3.74 -17.71
N LEU A 19 -20.13 -3.56 -17.78
CA LEU A 19 -20.79 -2.27 -18.06
C LEU A 19 -20.98 -1.39 -16.82
N SER A 20 -20.53 -1.84 -15.65
CA SER A 20 -20.51 -1.02 -14.43
C SER A 20 -19.49 0.13 -14.56
N THR A 21 -18.34 -0.14 -15.18
CA THR A 21 -17.24 0.83 -15.36
C THR A 21 -17.17 1.42 -16.77
N ARG A 22 -17.96 0.89 -17.72
CA ARG A 22 -17.88 1.23 -19.14
C ARG A 22 -19.24 1.58 -19.73
N SER A 23 -19.28 2.61 -20.57
CA SER A 23 -20.50 3.04 -21.26
C SER A 23 -20.77 2.24 -22.55
N TYR A 24 -19.72 1.66 -23.15
CA TYR A 24 -19.76 0.86 -24.37
C TYR A 24 -18.82 -0.34 -24.21
N ILE A 25 -18.96 -1.32 -25.09
CA ILE A 25 -18.16 -2.55 -25.01
C ILE A 25 -16.71 -2.31 -25.41
N VAL A 26 -16.49 -1.45 -26.41
CA VAL A 26 -15.18 -0.99 -26.84
C VAL A 26 -15.20 0.53 -27.03
N GLY A 27 -14.24 1.23 -26.41
CA GLY A 27 -14.05 2.66 -26.57
C GLY A 27 -15.05 3.54 -25.80
N GLN A 28 -15.21 4.77 -26.27
CA GLN A 28 -16.03 5.83 -25.63
C GLN A 28 -17.27 6.21 -26.45
N SER A 29 -17.54 5.52 -27.57
CA SER A 29 -18.67 5.77 -28.48
C SER A 29 -19.25 4.45 -28.99
N ALA A 30 -20.52 4.45 -29.40
CA ALA A 30 -21.17 3.26 -29.98
C ALA A 30 -20.37 2.71 -31.17
N SER A 31 -20.10 1.41 -31.13
CA SER A 31 -19.23 0.74 -32.10
C SER A 31 -19.87 -0.54 -32.65
N GLN A 32 -19.27 -1.13 -33.69
CA GLN A 32 -19.71 -2.43 -34.21
C GLN A 32 -19.64 -3.56 -33.16
N ALA A 33 -18.77 -3.43 -32.14
CA ALA A 33 -18.71 -4.38 -31.04
C ALA A 33 -19.99 -4.37 -30.19
N ASP A 34 -20.57 -3.17 -29.95
CA ASP A 34 -21.85 -3.03 -29.23
C ASP A 34 -23.01 -3.62 -30.04
N VAL A 35 -22.99 -3.44 -31.37
CA VAL A 35 -24.00 -4.00 -32.28
C VAL A 35 -23.93 -5.53 -32.28
N ALA A 36 -22.73 -6.11 -32.31
CA ALA A 36 -22.54 -7.56 -32.28
C ALA A 36 -23.08 -8.19 -30.98
N THR A 37 -22.80 -7.57 -29.83
CA THR A 37 -23.33 -8.02 -28.53
C THR A 37 -24.82 -7.74 -28.35
N PHE A 38 -25.33 -6.65 -28.92
CA PHE A 38 -26.76 -6.33 -28.88
C PHE A 38 -27.57 -7.36 -29.65
N LYS A 39 -27.09 -7.77 -30.84
CA LYS A 39 -27.70 -8.84 -31.64
C LYS A 39 -27.59 -10.23 -31.00
N ALA A 40 -26.57 -10.45 -30.16
CA ALA A 40 -26.40 -11.71 -29.43
C ALA A 40 -27.38 -11.86 -28.25
N LEU A 41 -27.95 -10.76 -27.75
CA LEU A 41 -29.01 -10.79 -26.75
C LEU A 41 -30.37 -11.00 -27.43
N SER A 42 -31.14 -11.99 -26.97
CA SER A 42 -32.48 -12.28 -27.52
C SER A 42 -33.56 -11.30 -27.03
N GLY A 43 -33.23 -10.36 -26.15
CA GLY A 43 -34.12 -9.35 -25.60
C GLY A 43 -33.46 -8.51 -24.51
N SER A 44 -34.20 -7.52 -23.98
CA SER A 44 -33.73 -6.68 -22.89
C SER A 44 -33.41 -7.51 -21.64
N PRO A 45 -32.20 -7.40 -21.07
CA PRO A 45 -31.89 -7.96 -19.76
C PRO A 45 -32.85 -7.42 -18.68
N ASP A 46 -33.10 -8.24 -17.66
CA ASP A 46 -33.95 -7.88 -16.51
C ASP A 46 -33.34 -6.69 -15.75
N ALA A 47 -34.11 -5.60 -15.64
CA ALA A 47 -33.64 -4.34 -15.07
C ALA A 47 -33.44 -4.41 -13.54
N GLU A 48 -34.12 -5.33 -12.86
CA GLU A 48 -33.97 -5.51 -11.40
C GLU A 48 -32.69 -6.27 -11.05
N LYS A 49 -32.29 -7.23 -11.89
CA LYS A 49 -31.10 -8.06 -11.66
C LYS A 49 -29.84 -7.50 -12.32
N TYR A 50 -29.97 -6.85 -13.47
CA TYR A 50 -28.85 -6.38 -14.29
C TYR A 50 -29.03 -4.91 -14.74
N PRO A 51 -28.97 -3.95 -13.82
CA PRO A 51 -29.29 -2.55 -14.10
C PRO A 51 -28.35 -1.90 -15.13
N HIS A 52 -27.05 -2.25 -15.13
CA HIS A 52 -26.07 -1.67 -16.04
C HIS A 52 -26.21 -2.25 -17.45
N ALA A 53 -26.46 -3.55 -17.57
CA ALA A 53 -26.72 -4.20 -18.85
C ALA A 53 -28.05 -3.72 -19.47
N ALA A 54 -29.11 -3.58 -18.67
CA ALA A 54 -30.40 -3.06 -19.13
C ALA A 54 -30.32 -1.60 -19.59
N ARG A 55 -29.55 -0.75 -18.88
CA ARG A 55 -29.26 0.63 -19.30
C ARG A 55 -28.57 0.68 -20.67
N TRP A 56 -27.49 -0.09 -20.82
CA TRP A 56 -26.74 -0.15 -22.06
C TRP A 56 -27.59 -0.70 -23.22
N TYR A 57 -28.39 -1.74 -22.99
CA TYR A 57 -29.28 -2.30 -24.01
C TYR A 57 -30.29 -1.27 -24.54
N LYS A 58 -30.95 -0.52 -23.65
CA LYS A 58 -31.87 0.57 -24.04
C LYS A 58 -31.14 1.69 -24.80
N HIS A 59 -29.92 2.00 -24.39
CA HIS A 59 -29.10 3.00 -25.05
C HIS A 59 -28.73 2.57 -26.48
N ILE A 60 -28.25 1.33 -26.67
CA ILE A 60 -27.89 0.80 -28.00
C ILE A 60 -29.11 0.59 -28.90
N ALA A 61 -30.26 0.20 -28.34
CA ALA A 61 -31.53 0.10 -29.09
C ALA A 61 -31.92 1.43 -29.77
N SER A 62 -31.58 2.58 -29.17
CA SER A 62 -31.83 3.90 -29.80
C SER A 62 -31.01 4.14 -31.08
N TYR A 63 -29.90 3.41 -31.26
CA TYR A 63 -29.02 3.49 -32.43
C TYR A 63 -29.36 2.47 -33.54
N GLU A 64 -30.49 1.75 -33.44
CA GLU A 64 -30.89 0.72 -34.41
C GLU A 64 -30.87 1.23 -35.88
N SER A 65 -31.30 2.47 -36.10
CA SER A 65 -31.30 3.10 -37.43
C SER A 65 -29.90 3.43 -37.97
N GLN A 66 -28.87 3.44 -37.11
CA GLN A 66 -27.51 3.87 -37.40
C GLN A 66 -26.48 2.73 -37.31
N PHE A 67 -26.91 1.48 -37.06
CA PHE A 67 -26.01 0.33 -36.93
C PHE A 67 -25.09 0.10 -38.14
N ALA A 68 -25.50 0.51 -39.34
CA ALA A 68 -24.68 0.39 -40.55
C ALA A 68 -23.56 1.45 -40.67
N THR A 69 -23.66 2.56 -39.93
CA THR A 69 -22.74 3.71 -40.01
C THR A 69 -21.77 3.82 -38.83
N LEU A 70 -21.89 2.93 -37.83
CA LEU A 70 -21.03 2.96 -36.64
C LEU A 70 -19.59 2.49 -36.94
N PRO A 71 -18.58 3.12 -36.33
CA PRO A 71 -17.18 2.75 -36.52
C PRO A 71 -16.84 1.39 -35.87
N GLY A 72 -15.99 0.59 -36.52
CA GLY A 72 -15.49 -0.68 -36.01
C GLY A 72 -15.51 -1.81 -37.04
N ASP A 73 -14.95 -2.96 -36.69
CA ASP A 73 -14.97 -4.17 -37.52
C ASP A 73 -16.30 -4.92 -37.34
N ALA A 74 -17.10 -4.97 -38.40
CA ALA A 74 -18.41 -5.65 -38.40
C ALA A 74 -18.30 -7.18 -38.52
N SER A 75 -17.11 -7.72 -38.79
CA SER A 75 -16.90 -9.16 -39.00
C SER A 75 -16.48 -9.91 -37.74
N ALA A 76 -16.18 -9.21 -36.64
CA ALA A 76 -15.71 -9.83 -35.41
C ALA A 76 -16.90 -10.30 -34.53
N PRO A 77 -16.90 -11.57 -34.06
CA PRO A 77 -17.94 -12.07 -33.18
C PRO A 77 -17.86 -11.43 -31.79
N TYR A 78 -18.99 -11.39 -31.08
CA TYR A 78 -19.09 -10.83 -29.74
C TYR A 78 -18.16 -11.50 -28.71
N THR A 79 -17.73 -12.74 -28.98
CA THR A 79 -16.78 -13.52 -28.19
C THR A 79 -15.34 -12.98 -28.21
N THR A 80 -15.03 -12.06 -29.12
CA THR A 80 -13.73 -11.38 -29.21
C THR A 80 -13.63 -10.21 -28.24
N TYR A 81 -14.78 -9.69 -27.79
CA TYR A 81 -14.88 -8.50 -26.95
C TYR A 81 -15.29 -8.90 -25.53
N GLY A 82 -14.56 -8.45 -24.51
CA GLY A 82 -14.86 -8.77 -23.10
C GLY A 82 -13.60 -8.94 -22.24
N PRO A 83 -13.75 -9.25 -20.95
CA PRO A 83 -12.64 -9.39 -20.00
C PRO A 83 -11.72 -10.56 -20.37
N GLU A 84 -10.40 -10.41 -20.20
CA GLU A 84 -9.42 -11.48 -20.51
C GLU A 84 -9.40 -12.61 -19.48
N THR A 85 -9.96 -12.39 -18.28
CA THR A 85 -10.14 -13.39 -17.22
C THR A 85 -11.52 -13.21 -16.57
N ALA A 86 -12.31 -14.28 -16.54
CA ALA A 86 -13.62 -14.31 -15.89
C ALA A 86 -13.49 -14.91 -14.48
N GLU A 87 -13.40 -14.06 -13.46
CA GLU A 87 -13.63 -14.49 -12.07
C GLU A 87 -15.13 -14.46 -11.79
N VAL A 88 -15.72 -15.65 -11.72
CA VAL A 88 -17.11 -15.87 -11.33
C VAL A 88 -17.18 -15.83 -9.81
N THR A 89 -17.68 -14.74 -9.22
CA THR A 89 -18.07 -14.69 -7.80
C THR A 89 -19.54 -15.13 -7.67
N ILE A 90 -19.74 -16.43 -7.42
CA ILE A 90 -21.04 -16.95 -6.97
C ILE A 90 -21.22 -16.52 -5.52
N ASN A 91 -22.25 -15.72 -5.25
CA ASN A 91 -22.70 -15.38 -3.91
C ASN A 91 -23.74 -16.45 -3.47
N PRO A 92 -23.47 -17.29 -2.46
CA PRO A 92 -24.39 -18.34 -2.04
C PRO A 92 -25.37 -17.78 -1.01
N ALA A 93 -26.64 -17.64 -1.40
CA ALA A 93 -27.73 -17.40 -0.46
C ALA A 93 -28.97 -18.20 -0.88
N GLN A 94 -29.08 -19.43 -0.36
CA GLN A 94 -30.28 -20.03 0.26
C GLN A 94 -30.17 -21.56 0.34
N ALA A 95 -30.19 -22.10 1.55
CA ALA A 95 -30.89 -23.35 1.86
C ALA A 95 -31.29 -23.37 3.36
N PRO A 96 -32.42 -24.02 3.73
CA PRO A 96 -33.16 -23.79 4.98
C PRO A 96 -32.84 -24.82 6.09
N GLU A 97 -33.33 -24.49 7.29
CA GLU A 97 -33.23 -25.21 8.58
C GLU A 97 -33.53 -26.72 8.57
N LYS A 98 -32.82 -27.48 9.43
CA LYS A 98 -33.39 -28.48 10.37
C LYS A 98 -32.40 -29.04 11.41
N ALA A 99 -32.73 -28.77 12.68
CA ALA A 99 -32.79 -29.62 13.89
C ALA A 99 -31.61 -30.52 14.38
N GLU A 100 -31.23 -30.23 15.64
CA GLU A 100 -30.99 -31.09 16.83
C GLU A 100 -29.85 -32.13 16.86
N ALA A 101 -28.90 -31.99 17.82
CA ALA A 101 -28.88 -32.70 19.13
C ALA A 101 -27.52 -32.52 19.88
N GLU A 102 -27.62 -32.14 21.17
CA GLU A 102 -26.84 -32.51 22.39
C GLU A 102 -25.29 -32.61 22.32
N ASP A 103 -24.48 -32.15 23.28
CA ASP A 103 -24.59 -32.28 24.74
C ASP A 103 -23.68 -31.28 25.48
N ASP A 104 -24.02 -31.09 26.75
CA ASP A 104 -23.55 -30.12 27.74
C ASP A 104 -22.26 -30.57 28.48
N ASP A 105 -21.84 -29.74 29.43
CA ASP A 105 -20.90 -29.96 30.56
C ASP A 105 -19.46 -29.38 30.45
N ASP A 106 -19.38 -28.16 30.99
CA ASP A 106 -18.24 -27.60 31.73
C ASP A 106 -17.43 -28.66 32.50
N VAL A 107 -16.18 -28.89 32.08
CA VAL A 107 -15.17 -29.57 32.88
C VAL A 107 -13.94 -28.67 33.02
N ASP A 108 -13.81 -28.14 34.24
CA ASP A 108 -12.70 -27.34 34.76
C ASP A 108 -11.34 -28.02 34.54
N LEU A 109 -10.55 -27.47 33.61
CA LEU A 109 -9.25 -27.96 33.17
C LEU A 109 -8.11 -27.39 34.03
N PHE A 110 -8.25 -27.42 35.35
CA PHE A 110 -7.14 -27.22 36.29
C PHE A 110 -7.17 -28.27 37.41
N GLY A 111 -6.82 -29.50 37.03
CA GLY A 111 -6.46 -30.59 37.94
C GLY A 111 -5.09 -31.17 37.58
N SER A 112 -4.11 -30.95 38.45
CA SER A 112 -2.75 -31.50 38.45
C SER A 112 -2.69 -33.04 38.38
N ASP A 113 -1.71 -33.63 37.67
CA ASP A 113 -0.69 -34.54 38.22
C ASP A 113 0.41 -34.96 37.19
N ASP A 114 1.50 -35.48 37.74
CA ASP A 114 2.89 -35.68 37.27
C ASP A 114 3.19 -36.92 36.37
N GLU A 115 4.36 -36.86 35.71
CA GLU A 115 5.23 -37.95 35.15
C GLU A 115 4.89 -38.72 33.83
N GLU A 116 5.93 -38.81 32.97
CA GLU A 116 6.13 -39.62 31.73
C GLU A 116 5.35 -39.28 30.46
N ASP A 117 5.98 -38.54 29.52
CA ASP A 117 5.86 -38.83 28.08
C ASP A 117 6.94 -38.13 27.23
N THR A 118 8.07 -38.82 27.02
CA THR A 118 9.20 -38.34 26.20
C THR A 118 8.86 -38.26 24.70
N GLU A 119 7.79 -38.94 24.27
CA GLU A 119 7.33 -38.96 22.88
C GLU A 119 6.42 -37.74 22.57
N ALA A 120 5.60 -37.31 23.53
CA ALA A 120 4.82 -36.08 23.42
C ALA A 120 5.70 -34.81 23.39
N ALA A 121 6.88 -34.85 24.02
CA ALA A 121 7.89 -33.80 23.93
C ALA A 121 8.49 -33.69 22.52
N ARG A 122 8.79 -34.82 21.87
CA ARG A 122 9.26 -34.85 20.48
C ARG A 122 8.21 -34.38 19.48
N VAL A 123 6.95 -34.77 19.65
CA VAL A 123 5.86 -34.30 18.79
C VAL A 123 5.59 -32.80 19.01
N ARG A 124 5.73 -32.29 20.24
CA ARG A 124 5.70 -30.84 20.52
C ARG A 124 6.89 -30.13 19.89
N GLU A 125 8.09 -30.69 19.92
CA GLU A 125 9.29 -30.10 19.28
C GLU A 125 9.21 -30.11 17.76
N GLU A 126 8.70 -31.19 17.15
CA GLU A 126 8.45 -31.27 15.71
C GLU A 126 7.36 -30.27 15.30
N ARG A 127 6.27 -30.16 16.07
CA ARG A 127 5.24 -29.12 15.88
C ARG A 127 5.78 -27.70 16.10
N LEU A 128 6.68 -27.48 17.06
CA LEU A 128 7.33 -26.19 17.34
C LEU A 128 8.34 -25.83 16.24
N ALA A 129 9.04 -26.80 15.66
CA ALA A 129 9.94 -26.62 14.54
C ALA A 129 9.17 -26.34 13.24
N GLU A 130 8.03 -27.00 13.03
CA GLU A 130 7.08 -26.66 11.97
C GLU A 130 6.48 -25.27 12.19
N TYR A 131 6.19 -24.88 13.44
CA TYR A 131 5.72 -23.53 13.77
C TYR A 131 6.82 -22.48 13.59
N ARG A 132 8.09 -22.83 13.86
CA ARG A 132 9.26 -21.96 13.64
C ARG A 132 9.53 -21.78 12.14
N LYS A 133 9.45 -22.85 11.35
CA LYS A 133 9.49 -22.79 9.87
C LYS A 133 8.32 -22.01 9.29
N LYS A 134 7.10 -22.14 9.86
CA LYS A 134 5.93 -21.32 9.47
C LYS A 134 6.03 -19.87 9.92
N LYS A 135 6.73 -19.58 11.02
CA LYS A 135 7.05 -18.21 11.48
C LYS A 135 8.17 -17.57 10.64
N GLU A 136 9.15 -18.36 10.19
CA GLU A 136 10.19 -17.96 9.24
C GLU A 136 9.65 -17.80 7.81
N ALA A 137 8.59 -18.53 7.45
CA ALA A 137 7.87 -18.39 6.19
C ALA A 137 6.77 -17.31 6.21
N LYS A 138 6.57 -16.57 7.32
CA LYS A 138 5.78 -15.34 7.25
C LYS A 138 6.57 -14.34 6.42
N PRO A 139 6.03 -13.80 5.32
CA PRO A 139 6.73 -12.79 4.55
C PRO A 139 6.97 -11.60 5.48
N LYS A 140 8.24 -11.28 5.74
CA LYS A 140 8.60 -10.00 6.34
C LYS A 140 8.00 -8.92 5.45
N THR A 141 7.48 -7.85 6.04
CA THR A 141 6.97 -6.69 5.33
C THR A 141 8.01 -6.20 4.34
N ILE A 142 7.82 -6.53 3.06
CA ILE A 142 8.77 -6.26 1.99
C ILE A 142 8.77 -4.75 1.76
N ALA A 143 9.84 -4.08 2.18
CA ALA A 143 10.09 -2.70 1.81
C ALA A 143 10.43 -2.66 0.32
N LYS A 144 9.46 -2.23 -0.49
CA LYS A 144 9.68 -1.97 -1.91
C LYS A 144 10.20 -0.54 -2.08
N SER A 145 11.13 -0.30 -2.98
CA SER A 145 11.49 1.04 -3.44
C SER A 145 11.23 1.14 -4.93
N VAL A 146 10.79 2.32 -5.38
CA VAL A 146 10.69 2.61 -6.81
C VAL A 146 11.95 3.39 -7.19
N VAL A 147 12.82 2.77 -7.97
CA VAL A 147 14.07 3.35 -8.45
C VAL A 147 13.91 3.69 -9.92
N THR A 148 14.32 4.88 -10.31
CA THR A 148 14.42 5.30 -11.71
C THR A 148 15.89 5.36 -12.07
N LEU A 149 16.34 4.45 -12.94
CA LEU A 149 17.70 4.42 -13.47
C LEU A 149 17.76 5.10 -14.82
N ASP A 150 18.78 5.94 -15.00
CA ASP A 150 19.19 6.49 -16.28
C ASP A 150 20.38 5.68 -16.82
N VAL A 151 20.19 4.97 -17.93
CA VAL A 151 21.24 4.23 -18.64
C VAL A 151 21.69 5.07 -19.84
N LYS A 152 22.98 5.42 -19.86
CA LYS A 152 23.60 6.17 -20.96
C LYS A 152 24.31 5.20 -21.91
N PRO A 153 23.91 5.12 -23.20
CA PRO A 153 24.62 4.33 -24.20
C PRO A 153 25.90 5.03 -24.69
N TRP A 154 26.75 4.29 -25.39
CA TRP A 154 27.99 4.80 -25.96
C TRP A 154 27.78 5.75 -27.16
N ASP A 155 26.79 5.50 -28.01
CA ASP A 155 26.56 6.28 -29.24
C ASP A 155 25.10 6.33 -29.70
N ASP A 156 24.77 7.20 -30.65
CA ASP A 156 23.44 7.34 -31.26
C ASP A 156 23.07 6.21 -32.26
N GLU A 157 24.05 5.40 -32.66
CA GLU A 157 23.86 4.20 -33.50
C GLU A 157 23.57 2.91 -32.70
N THR A 158 23.64 2.93 -31.36
CA THR A 158 23.38 1.73 -30.53
C THR A 158 21.88 1.35 -30.58
N ASP A 159 21.57 0.07 -30.82
CA ASP A 159 20.18 -0.38 -30.90
C ASP A 159 19.50 -0.32 -29.53
N MET A 160 18.67 0.71 -29.36
CA MET A 160 17.95 1.01 -28.12
C MET A 160 16.98 -0.11 -27.71
N VAL A 161 16.52 -0.94 -28.66
CA VAL A 161 15.61 -2.07 -28.39
C VAL A 161 16.38 -3.27 -27.83
N GLU A 162 17.62 -3.47 -28.27
CA GLU A 162 18.49 -4.53 -27.75
C GLU A 162 19.01 -4.19 -26.35
N LEU A 163 19.34 -2.92 -26.10
CA LEU A 163 19.70 -2.43 -24.77
C LEU A 163 18.53 -2.61 -23.78
N GLU A 164 17.31 -2.24 -24.16
CA GLU A 164 16.12 -2.48 -23.32
C GLU A 164 15.89 -3.98 -23.04
N LYS A 165 16.13 -4.85 -24.02
CA LYS A 165 16.01 -6.30 -23.84
C LYS A 165 17.09 -6.85 -22.93
N ALA A 166 18.34 -6.41 -23.07
CA ALA A 166 19.47 -6.82 -22.24
C ALA A 166 19.26 -6.39 -20.78
N VAL A 167 18.81 -5.16 -20.55
CA VAL A 167 18.48 -4.67 -19.19
C VAL A 167 17.29 -5.43 -18.60
N ARG A 168 16.23 -5.70 -19.38
CA ARG A 168 15.08 -6.51 -18.92
C ARG A 168 15.39 -7.99 -18.71
N ALA A 169 16.46 -8.51 -19.33
CA ALA A 169 16.87 -9.92 -19.19
C ALA A 169 17.55 -10.21 -17.84
N ILE A 170 17.97 -9.18 -17.11
CA ILE A 170 18.49 -9.32 -15.74
C ILE A 170 17.29 -9.61 -14.82
N GLU A 171 17.09 -10.89 -14.48
CA GLU A 171 16.09 -11.35 -13.52
C GLU A 171 16.76 -11.66 -12.18
N LYS A 172 16.41 -10.88 -11.14
CA LYS A 172 16.74 -11.15 -9.75
C LYS A 172 15.48 -11.29 -8.91
N ASP A 173 15.52 -12.15 -7.89
CA ASP A 173 14.39 -12.34 -6.96
C ASP A 173 14.10 -11.04 -6.19
N GLY A 174 12.96 -10.42 -6.49
CA GLY A 174 12.52 -9.14 -5.92
C GLY A 174 12.70 -7.92 -6.86
N LEU A 175 13.12 -8.11 -8.12
CA LEU A 175 13.23 -7.04 -9.12
C LEU A 175 12.05 -7.07 -10.08
N VAL A 176 11.31 -5.97 -10.19
CA VAL A 176 10.27 -5.80 -11.20
C VAL A 176 10.59 -4.61 -12.09
N TRP A 177 10.85 -4.86 -13.36
CA TRP A 177 11.05 -3.82 -14.37
C TRP A 177 9.73 -3.12 -14.71
N GLY A 178 9.70 -1.80 -14.58
CA GLY A 178 8.57 -0.94 -14.89
C GLY A 178 8.63 -0.34 -16.30
N ALA A 179 7.98 0.82 -16.46
CA ALA A 179 7.96 1.55 -17.72
C ALA A 179 9.35 2.11 -18.06
N SER A 180 9.76 1.97 -19.33
CA SER A 180 10.93 2.65 -19.89
C SER A 180 10.50 3.85 -20.73
N LYS A 181 11.31 4.90 -20.71
CA LYS A 181 11.14 6.12 -21.48
C LYS A 181 12.48 6.56 -22.04
N LEU A 182 12.51 6.90 -23.32
CA LEU A 182 13.69 7.49 -23.95
C LEU A 182 13.66 9.00 -23.74
N VAL A 183 14.71 9.55 -23.13
CA VAL A 183 14.87 10.99 -22.91
C VAL A 183 16.04 11.48 -23.75
N PRO A 184 15.88 12.50 -24.61
CA PRO A 184 16.97 13.03 -25.40
C PRO A 184 17.98 13.77 -24.51
N VAL A 185 19.25 13.39 -24.62
CA VAL A 185 20.40 14.16 -24.16
C VAL A 185 20.96 14.84 -25.41
N GLY A 186 21.51 16.05 -25.33
CA GLY A 186 21.94 16.77 -26.54
C GLY A 186 22.87 15.95 -27.45
N PHE A 187 23.00 16.37 -28.73
CA PHE A 187 23.83 15.70 -29.76
C PHE A 187 23.32 14.34 -30.28
N GLY A 188 22.00 14.12 -30.35
CA GLY A 188 21.42 12.93 -30.97
C GLY A 188 21.32 11.70 -30.06
N VAL A 189 22.07 11.67 -28.97
CA VAL A 189 22.09 10.57 -27.98
C VAL A 189 20.83 10.59 -27.10
N LYS A 190 20.11 9.47 -27.03
CA LYS A 190 18.95 9.32 -26.12
C LYS A 190 19.37 8.46 -24.92
N LYS A 191 19.14 8.95 -23.70
CA LYS A 191 19.27 8.12 -22.49
C LYS A 191 18.01 7.29 -22.30
N LEU A 192 18.20 6.06 -21.83
CA LEU A 192 17.10 5.20 -21.43
C LEU A 192 16.80 5.44 -19.95
N GLN A 193 15.62 5.99 -19.65
CA GLN A 193 15.12 6.14 -18.30
C GLN A 193 14.18 4.96 -18.01
N ILE A 194 14.57 4.06 -17.11
CA ILE A 194 13.78 2.89 -16.75
C ILE A 194 13.38 2.93 -15.28
N ASN A 195 12.09 2.74 -15.03
CA ASN A 195 11.58 2.57 -13.67
C ASN A 195 11.69 1.10 -13.28
N MET A 196 12.04 0.83 -12.03
CA MET A 196 12.04 -0.51 -11.43
C MET A 196 11.47 -0.45 -10.02
N VAL A 197 10.85 -1.55 -9.59
CA VAL A 197 10.44 -1.77 -8.21
C VAL A 197 11.38 -2.81 -7.63
N VAL A 198 12.13 -2.41 -6.60
CA VAL A 198 13.17 -3.23 -5.96
C VAL A 198 12.72 -3.59 -4.55
N GLU A 199 12.90 -4.84 -4.14
CA GLU A 199 12.80 -5.24 -2.73
C GLU A 199 14.11 -4.93 -2.00
N ASP A 200 14.11 -3.87 -1.18
CA ASP A 200 15.30 -3.28 -0.55
C ASP A 200 16.07 -4.24 0.37
N GLU A 201 15.42 -5.31 0.87
CA GLU A 201 16.07 -6.31 1.75
C GLU A 201 16.92 -7.33 0.96
N LYS A 202 16.62 -7.55 -0.33
CA LYS A 202 17.26 -8.59 -1.15
C LYS A 202 18.23 -8.04 -2.18
N ILE A 203 17.96 -6.84 -2.68
CA ILE A 203 18.70 -6.29 -3.81
C ILE A 203 19.25 -4.93 -3.41
N SER A 204 20.57 -4.80 -3.45
CA SER A 204 21.21 -3.48 -3.34
C SER A 204 21.22 -2.83 -4.72
N VAL A 205 20.89 -1.54 -4.77
CA VAL A 205 20.90 -0.75 -6.01
C VAL A 205 22.32 -0.67 -6.59
N ALA A 206 23.35 -0.75 -5.74
CA ALA A 206 24.75 -0.78 -6.13
C ALA A 206 25.13 -2.07 -6.89
N ASP A 207 24.71 -3.25 -6.41
CA ASP A 207 25.01 -4.52 -7.11
C ASP A 207 24.30 -4.59 -8.47
N LEU A 208 23.11 -3.98 -8.59
CA LEU A 208 22.42 -3.85 -9.87
C LEU A 208 23.12 -2.88 -10.82
N GLU A 209 23.67 -1.78 -10.32
CA GLU A 209 24.44 -0.85 -11.14
C GLU A 209 25.69 -1.51 -11.72
N GLU A 210 26.39 -2.31 -10.92
CA GLU A 210 27.58 -3.06 -11.35
C GLU A 210 27.24 -4.09 -12.44
N GLU A 211 26.18 -4.88 -12.27
CA GLU A 211 25.77 -5.87 -13.29
C GLU A 211 25.30 -5.22 -14.60
N ILE A 212 24.65 -4.06 -14.52
CA ILE A 212 24.25 -3.32 -15.73
C ILE A 212 25.48 -2.67 -16.40
N GLN A 213 26.51 -2.28 -15.64
CA GLN A 213 27.77 -1.76 -16.18
C GLN A 213 28.66 -2.85 -16.79
N GLU A 214 28.50 -4.12 -16.38
CA GLU A 214 29.18 -5.27 -16.98
C GLU A 214 28.69 -5.56 -18.42
N LEU A 215 27.55 -4.97 -18.84
CA LEU A 215 27.11 -4.93 -20.23
C LEU A 215 27.92 -3.88 -21.04
N GLU A 216 29.23 -4.06 -21.07
CA GLU A 216 30.23 -3.15 -21.66
C GLU A 216 29.94 -2.79 -23.13
N ASP A 217 29.27 -3.69 -23.86
CA ASP A 217 28.93 -3.53 -25.28
C ASP A 217 27.86 -2.46 -25.54
N TYR A 218 27.02 -2.12 -24.56
CA TYR A 218 25.85 -1.24 -24.73
C TYR A 218 25.80 -0.06 -23.76
N VAL A 219 26.37 -0.20 -22.57
CA VAL A 219 26.22 0.78 -21.47
C VAL A 219 27.53 1.50 -21.20
N GLN A 220 27.52 2.83 -21.29
CA GLN A 220 28.65 3.69 -20.91
C GLN A 220 28.65 3.98 -19.41
N SER A 221 27.47 4.29 -18.85
CA SER A 221 27.29 4.53 -17.42
C SER A 221 25.82 4.42 -17.02
N THR A 222 25.59 4.06 -15.75
CA THR A 222 24.30 4.06 -15.09
C THR A 222 24.27 5.15 -14.01
N ASP A 223 23.13 5.81 -13.84
CA ASP A 223 22.93 6.82 -12.78
C ASP A 223 21.53 6.69 -12.18
N VAL A 224 21.39 6.93 -10.87
CA VAL A 224 20.10 6.92 -10.17
C VAL A 224 19.45 8.28 -10.32
N ALA A 225 18.51 8.39 -11.26
CA ALA A 225 17.80 9.64 -11.52
C ALA A 225 16.84 10.01 -10.40
N ALA A 226 16.14 9.03 -9.83
CA ALA A 226 15.23 9.23 -8.71
C ALA A 226 15.04 7.93 -7.93
N MET A 227 15.04 8.03 -6.60
CA MET A 227 14.72 6.92 -5.72
C MET A 227 13.57 7.33 -4.80
N GLN A 228 12.37 6.85 -5.12
CA GLN A 228 11.19 7.02 -4.29
C GLN A 228 11.12 5.85 -3.32
N LYS A 229 11.56 6.09 -2.08
CA LYS A 229 11.35 5.14 -0.99
C LYS A 229 9.85 5.11 -0.69
N LEU A 230 9.19 3.96 -0.93
CA LEU A 230 7.76 3.80 -0.64
C LEU A 230 7.43 3.99 0.84
N THR A 231 8.42 4.01 1.73
CA THR A 231 8.26 4.36 3.14
C THR A 231 7.56 5.71 3.36
N GLN A 232 7.72 6.68 2.45
CA GLN A 232 7.03 7.98 2.54
C GLN A 232 5.53 7.89 2.23
N ASN A 233 5.10 6.90 1.46
CA ASN A 233 3.71 6.72 1.02
C ASN A 233 2.99 5.56 1.74
N LEU A 234 3.59 4.98 2.78
CA LEU A 234 2.92 3.93 3.55
C LEU A 234 1.74 4.52 4.32
N ALA A 235 0.60 3.84 4.26
CA ALA A 235 -0.57 4.15 5.08
C ALA A 235 -0.32 3.92 6.58
N HIS A 236 0.65 3.06 6.92
CA HIS A 236 1.04 2.74 8.29
C HIS A 236 2.54 2.93 8.52
N LEU A 237 2.91 3.36 9.73
CA LEU A 237 4.31 3.47 10.14
C LEU A 237 4.90 2.08 10.45
N PRO A 238 6.03 1.69 9.83
CA PRO A 238 6.76 0.50 10.22
C PRO A 238 7.24 0.57 11.68
N PRO A 239 7.51 -0.59 12.32
CA PRO A 239 8.05 -0.64 13.68
C PRO A 239 9.34 0.17 13.82
N TYR A 240 9.44 0.94 14.90
CA TYR A 240 10.65 1.70 15.20
C TYR A 240 11.84 0.77 15.44
N GLN A 241 12.89 0.92 14.63
CA GLN A 241 14.11 0.11 14.71
C GLN A 241 15.03 0.55 15.86
N THR A 242 14.62 0.23 17.10
CA THR A 242 15.39 0.58 18.31
C THR A 242 16.83 0.06 18.28
N GLU A 243 17.04 -1.16 17.80
CA GLU A 243 18.33 -1.83 17.83
C GLU A 243 19.35 -1.14 16.92
N ILE A 244 18.95 -0.81 15.70
CA ILE A 244 19.81 -0.14 14.71
C ILE A 244 20.16 1.27 15.19
N VAL A 245 19.18 2.04 15.68
CA VAL A 245 19.45 3.37 16.24
C VAL A 245 20.42 3.27 17.43
N ARG A 246 20.23 2.30 18.32
CA ARG A 246 21.15 2.05 19.44
C ARG A 246 22.55 1.63 18.98
N ALA A 247 22.68 0.88 17.90
CA ALA A 247 23.97 0.51 17.34
C ALA A 247 24.71 1.72 16.77
N VAL A 248 24.05 2.53 15.93
CA VAL A 248 24.66 3.74 15.35
C VAL A 248 25.02 4.76 16.43
N THR A 249 24.19 4.92 17.47
CA THR A 249 24.53 5.82 18.60
C THR A 249 25.71 5.32 19.43
N ARG A 250 25.94 3.99 19.53
CA ARG A 250 27.13 3.43 20.15
C ARG A 250 28.36 3.69 19.29
N GLU A 251 28.29 3.42 18.00
CA GLU A 251 29.36 3.72 17.04
C GLU A 251 29.80 5.20 17.09
N VAL A 252 28.85 6.14 17.13
CA VAL A 252 29.17 7.57 17.27
C VAL A 252 29.87 7.88 18.59
N ARG A 253 29.50 7.23 19.69
CA ARG A 253 30.18 7.40 21.00
C ARG A 253 31.58 6.78 20.99
N ASP A 254 31.76 5.65 20.32
CA ASP A 254 33.05 5.00 20.20
C ASP A 254 34.00 5.87 19.35
N LEU A 255 33.53 6.43 18.23
CA LEU A 255 34.29 7.39 17.42
C LEU A 255 34.65 8.67 18.20
N ASP A 256 33.75 9.18 19.03
CA ASP A 256 34.01 10.35 19.88
C ASP A 256 35.05 10.04 20.96
N LYS A 257 35.01 8.83 21.53
CA LYS A 257 36.01 8.35 22.47
C LYS A 257 37.39 8.23 21.80
N ASP A 258 37.47 7.67 20.60
CA ASP A 258 38.70 7.57 19.82
C ASP A 258 39.29 8.96 19.51
N VAL A 259 38.44 9.93 19.16
CA VAL A 259 38.84 11.34 18.99
C VAL A 259 39.39 11.92 20.29
N GLY A 260 38.76 11.62 21.43
CA GLY A 260 39.24 12.01 22.76
C GLY A 260 40.62 11.45 23.09
N GLU A 261 40.84 10.15 22.86
CA GLU A 261 42.14 9.48 23.08
C GLU A 261 43.23 10.04 22.16
N LEU A 262 42.90 10.37 20.91
CA LEU A 262 43.84 11.02 19.97
C LEU A 262 44.22 12.45 20.37
N LEU A 263 43.30 13.18 21.02
CA LEU A 263 43.52 14.57 21.44
C LEU A 263 44.12 14.70 22.84
N GLU A 264 44.04 13.65 23.68
CA GLU A 264 44.58 13.63 25.04
C GLU A 264 46.05 14.08 25.14
N PRO A 265 46.97 13.63 24.24
CA PRO A 265 48.37 14.05 24.30
C PRO A 265 48.59 15.54 24.06
N PHE A 266 47.67 16.21 23.37
CA PHE A 266 47.81 17.61 22.96
C PHE A 266 47.27 18.60 24.00
N GLN A 267 46.61 18.12 25.06
CA GLN A 267 46.11 18.93 26.20
C GLN A 267 45.42 20.25 25.79
N GLY A 268 44.73 20.25 24.64
CA GLY A 268 43.99 21.41 24.11
C GLY A 268 44.79 22.36 23.21
N SER A 269 46.10 22.20 23.04
CA SER A 269 46.90 22.93 22.04
C SER A 269 47.29 22.01 20.87
N PHE A 270 46.32 21.72 20.00
CA PHE A 270 46.56 20.96 18.77
C PHE A 270 46.85 21.93 17.62
N ASP A 271 48.01 21.78 16.97
CA ASP A 271 48.34 22.50 15.74
C ASP A 271 48.23 21.55 14.53
N PRO A 272 47.21 21.74 13.65
CA PRO A 272 46.98 20.87 12.50
C PRO A 272 48.13 20.84 11.48
N SER A 273 48.97 21.87 11.47
CA SER A 273 50.10 21.97 10.54
C SER A 273 51.31 21.16 10.99
N ALA A 274 51.46 20.97 12.31
CA ALA A 274 52.57 20.24 12.90
C ALA A 274 52.34 18.72 12.83
N ASP A 275 51.10 18.26 12.94
CA ASP A 275 50.74 16.84 12.92
C ASP A 275 49.60 16.55 11.92
N GLN A 276 49.96 16.61 10.63
CA GLN A 276 49.02 16.45 9.52
C GLN A 276 48.33 15.08 9.52
N ALA A 277 49.02 14.03 9.99
CA ALA A 277 48.46 12.67 10.05
C ALA A 277 47.30 12.59 11.05
N VAL A 278 47.50 13.12 12.26
CA VAL A 278 46.43 13.18 13.29
C VAL A 278 45.30 14.09 12.83
N ALA A 279 45.61 15.22 12.20
CA ALA A 279 44.59 16.14 11.66
C ALA A 279 43.67 15.45 10.63
N CYS A 280 44.23 14.64 9.72
CA CYS A 280 43.45 13.88 8.75
C CYS A 280 42.55 12.84 9.42
N THR A 281 43.06 12.09 10.40
CA THR A 281 42.27 11.08 11.15
C THR A 281 41.12 11.73 11.91
N LEU A 282 41.37 12.85 12.60
CA LEU A 282 40.34 13.62 13.30
C LEU A 282 39.25 14.12 12.34
N LEU A 283 39.65 14.59 11.15
CA LEU A 283 38.70 15.04 10.13
C LEU A 283 37.83 13.88 9.63
N VAL A 284 38.42 12.72 9.34
CA VAL A 284 37.66 11.54 8.90
C VAL A 284 36.66 11.10 9.97
N ASN A 285 37.10 10.97 11.23
CA ASN A 285 36.20 10.62 12.34
C ASN A 285 35.07 11.64 12.51
N HIS A 286 35.38 12.94 12.41
CA HIS A 286 34.38 14.00 12.47
C HIS A 286 33.35 13.91 11.32
N LEU A 287 33.80 13.66 10.09
CA LEU A 287 32.92 13.50 8.94
C LEU A 287 32.04 12.25 9.08
N SER A 288 32.59 11.13 9.57
CA SER A 288 31.84 9.90 9.86
C SER A 288 30.76 10.12 10.91
N MET A 289 31.09 10.80 12.03
CA MET A 289 30.11 11.17 13.05
C MET A 289 29.00 12.07 12.49
N ARG A 290 29.35 13.06 11.65
CA ARG A 290 28.35 13.93 10.99
C ARG A 290 27.46 13.17 10.02
N ARG A 291 28.01 12.20 9.30
CA ARG A 291 27.24 11.31 8.41
C ARG A 291 26.21 10.52 9.21
N ASN A 292 26.63 9.85 10.29
CA ASN A 292 25.76 9.06 11.16
C ASN A 292 24.66 9.93 11.78
N LYS A 293 25.01 11.11 12.32
CA LYS A 293 24.03 12.08 12.84
C LYS A 293 23.03 12.52 11.78
N ARG A 294 23.47 12.82 10.55
CA ARG A 294 22.58 13.23 9.46
C ARG A 294 21.59 12.14 9.08
N CYS A 295 22.04 10.89 8.99
CA CYS A 295 21.18 9.75 8.67
C CYS A 295 20.13 9.52 9.77
N LEU A 296 20.53 9.55 11.04
CA LEU A 296 19.60 9.41 12.17
C LEU A 296 18.55 10.53 12.19
N LEU A 297 18.96 11.79 12.00
CA LEU A 297 18.03 12.92 11.94
C LEU A 297 17.06 12.81 10.77
N ALA A 298 17.52 12.36 9.60
CA ALA A 298 16.64 12.16 8.45
C ALA A 298 15.60 11.05 8.71
N TYR A 299 16.01 9.95 9.34
CA TYR A 299 15.11 8.87 9.74
C TYR A 299 14.05 9.36 10.73
N HIS A 300 14.47 10.04 11.81
CA HIS A 300 13.55 10.59 12.79
C HIS A 300 12.62 11.65 12.19
N ARG A 301 13.14 12.55 11.34
CA ARG A 301 12.34 13.59 10.70
C ARG A 301 11.22 13.01 9.84
N THR A 302 11.55 12.01 9.02
CA THR A 302 10.56 11.34 8.16
C THR A 302 9.47 10.67 9.00
N ARG A 303 9.84 10.08 10.14
CA ARG A 303 8.86 9.48 11.06
C ARG A 303 8.00 10.53 11.76
N THR A 304 8.59 11.63 12.22
CA THR A 304 7.83 12.73 12.83
C THR A 304 6.88 13.38 11.85
N ASP A 305 7.30 13.61 10.59
CA ASP A 305 6.43 14.16 9.55
C ASP A 305 5.18 13.31 9.37
N LYS A 306 5.34 11.97 9.38
CA LYS A 306 4.20 11.06 9.26
C LYS A 306 3.32 11.03 10.52
N LEU A 307 3.92 11.12 11.70
CA LEU A 307 3.17 11.22 12.96
C LEU A 307 2.34 12.50 13.01
N GLU A 308 2.92 13.62 12.62
CA GLU A 308 2.21 14.90 12.52
C GLU A 308 1.03 14.77 11.54
N GLU A 309 1.25 14.20 10.35
CA GLU A 309 0.18 13.93 9.36
C GLU A 309 -0.97 13.09 9.95
N LEU A 310 -0.65 12.05 10.73
CA LEU A 310 -1.65 11.21 11.40
C LEU A 310 -2.47 11.97 12.44
N VAL A 311 -1.83 12.87 13.20
CA VAL A 311 -2.52 13.75 14.15
C VAL A 311 -3.47 14.70 13.40
N TRP A 312 -3.02 15.28 12.28
CA TRP A 312 -3.86 16.16 11.45
C TRP A 312 -5.04 15.42 10.81
N ASN A 313 -4.85 14.16 10.43
CA ASN A 313 -5.93 13.30 9.93
C ASN A 313 -6.88 12.80 11.04
N GLY A 314 -6.64 13.17 12.30
CA GLY A 314 -7.50 12.81 13.43
C GLY A 314 -7.46 11.34 13.83
N THR A 315 -6.37 10.63 13.47
CA THR A 315 -6.14 9.24 13.90
C THR A 315 -5.68 9.25 15.36
N ASP A 316 -6.32 8.47 16.23
CA ASP A 316 -5.90 8.37 17.63
C ASP A 316 -4.78 7.33 17.81
N VAL A 317 -3.97 7.48 18.86
CA VAL A 317 -2.88 6.54 19.22
C VAL A 317 -3.43 5.11 19.37
N SER A 318 -4.64 5.01 19.93
CA SER A 318 -5.37 3.76 20.12
C SER A 318 -5.70 3.08 18.77
N ASP A 319 -6.07 3.86 17.75
CA ASP A 319 -6.38 3.35 16.42
C ASP A 319 -5.13 2.84 15.69
N LEU A 320 -3.98 3.50 15.91
CA LEU A 320 -2.68 3.06 15.38
C LEU A 320 -2.24 1.72 15.97
N SER A 321 -2.51 1.50 17.26
CA SER A 321 -2.25 0.21 17.92
C SER A 321 -3.17 -0.92 17.42
N GLY A 322 -4.40 -0.60 17.02
CA GLY A 322 -5.40 -1.55 16.54
C GLY A 322 -5.31 -1.88 15.04
N GLN A 323 -4.75 -0.99 14.21
CA GLN A 323 -4.60 -1.21 12.77
C GLN A 323 -3.61 -2.34 12.43
N GLN A 324 -2.55 -2.54 13.24
CA GLN A 324 -1.62 -3.66 13.05
C GLN A 324 -2.29 -5.03 13.25
N VAL A 325 -3.28 -5.12 14.14
CA VAL A 325 -4.01 -6.37 14.40
C VAL A 325 -4.93 -6.75 13.22
N ARG A 326 -5.37 -5.77 12.43
CA ARG A 326 -6.32 -6.00 11.32
C ARG A 326 -5.65 -6.47 10.04
N ASP A 327 -4.42 -6.04 9.76
CA ASP A 327 -3.67 -6.47 8.57
C ASP A 327 -2.96 -7.82 8.79
N ALA A 328 -2.68 -8.16 10.06
CA ALA A 328 -2.24 -9.48 10.47
C ALA A 328 -3.43 -10.40 10.78
N GLY A 329 -4.23 -10.73 9.76
CA GLY A 329 -5.19 -11.85 9.70
C GLY A 329 -5.92 -12.26 10.99
N ALA A 330 -7.24 -12.11 10.99
CA ALA A 330 -8.17 -12.60 12.02
C ALA A 330 -7.96 -14.09 12.39
N SER A 331 -7.06 -14.38 13.32
CA SER A 331 -7.00 -15.63 14.07
C SER A 331 -6.08 -15.49 15.28
N SER A 332 -6.56 -14.88 16.36
CA SER A 332 -6.02 -15.12 17.71
C SER A 332 -6.98 -14.62 18.79
N THR A 333 -7.96 -15.44 19.12
CA THR A 333 -8.57 -15.44 20.46
C THR A 333 -7.58 -16.09 21.43
N GLY A 334 -6.97 -15.30 22.31
CA GLY A 334 -6.14 -15.82 23.40
C GLY A 334 -5.08 -14.85 23.91
N ALA A 335 -5.37 -14.24 25.07
CA ALA A 335 -4.45 -13.77 26.10
C ALA A 335 -3.24 -12.87 25.70
N SER A 336 -3.39 -11.57 26.02
CA SER A 336 -2.37 -10.72 26.64
C SER A 336 -0.93 -10.77 26.09
N ASP A 337 -0.74 -10.56 24.79
CA ASP A 337 0.55 -10.12 24.27
C ASP A 337 0.44 -8.60 24.09
N ALA A 338 1.21 -7.85 24.89
CA ALA A 338 1.19 -6.40 24.93
C ALA A 338 1.23 -5.84 23.50
N SER A 339 0.25 -5.01 23.14
CA SER A 339 0.18 -4.27 21.88
C SER A 339 1.58 -3.74 21.56
N LYS A 340 2.29 -4.39 20.64
CA LYS A 340 3.62 -3.94 20.21
C LYS A 340 3.40 -2.75 19.30
N SER A 341 3.08 -1.62 19.92
CA SER A 341 3.01 -0.31 19.28
C SER A 341 4.22 -0.21 18.34
N SER A 342 3.97 0.10 17.08
CA SER A 342 5.04 0.34 16.09
C SER A 342 5.89 1.56 16.44
N LEU A 343 5.47 2.31 17.47
CA LEU A 343 6.06 3.52 17.97
C LEU A 343 6.99 3.21 19.14
N SER A 344 8.07 3.99 19.21
CA SER A 344 8.86 4.03 20.45
C SER A 344 8.09 4.79 21.55
N PRO A 345 8.36 4.51 22.84
CA PRO A 345 7.75 5.27 23.94
C PRO A 345 7.99 6.79 23.83
N GLN A 346 9.13 7.19 23.26
CA GLN A 346 9.47 8.59 23.02
C GLN A 346 8.62 9.20 21.90
N GLU A 347 8.29 8.42 20.86
CA GLU A 347 7.39 8.85 19.78
C GLU A 347 5.95 8.95 20.27
N GLU A 348 5.51 8.07 21.17
CA GLU A 348 4.18 8.15 21.79
C GLU A 348 4.03 9.41 22.65
N GLU A 349 5.06 9.74 23.44
CA GLU A 349 5.09 10.97 24.22
C GLU A 349 5.05 12.21 23.32
N TYR A 350 5.86 12.23 22.25
CA TYR A 350 5.85 13.30 21.26
C TYR A 350 4.48 13.46 20.59
N PHE A 351 3.84 12.35 20.20
CA PHE A 351 2.51 12.36 19.59
C PHE A 351 1.47 12.98 20.53
N ARG A 352 1.48 12.61 21.82
CA ARG A 352 0.58 13.20 22.83
C ARG A 352 0.81 14.70 22.97
N GLN A 353 2.07 15.12 23.13
CA GLN A 353 2.41 16.55 23.26
C GLN A 353 2.00 17.35 22.02
N TYR A 354 2.19 16.80 20.81
CA TYR A 354 1.77 17.44 19.57
C TYR A 354 0.25 17.50 19.42
N SER A 355 -0.46 16.44 19.81
CA SER A 355 -1.93 16.43 19.85
C SER A 355 -2.47 17.48 20.82
N ASP A 356 -1.88 17.60 22.02
CA ASP A 356 -2.25 18.62 23.00
C ASP A 356 -1.98 20.02 22.47
N LEU A 357 -0.86 20.22 21.78
CA LEU A 357 -0.52 21.49 21.12
C LEU A 357 -1.54 21.83 20.03
N LEU A 358 -1.91 20.87 19.19
CA LEU A 358 -2.92 21.06 18.15
C LEU A 358 -4.28 21.37 18.77
N ALA A 359 -4.67 20.68 19.85
CA ALA A 359 -5.92 20.95 20.56
C ALA A 359 -5.93 22.36 21.18
N ALA A 360 -4.81 22.81 21.77
CA ALA A 360 -4.67 24.16 22.28
C ALA A 360 -4.74 25.21 21.15
N TYR A 361 -4.16 24.92 19.99
CA TYR A 361 -4.24 25.80 18.82
C TYR A 361 -5.68 25.88 18.27
N LYS A 362 -6.36 24.74 18.13
CA LYS A 362 -7.78 24.67 17.75
C LYS A 362 -8.69 25.38 18.74
N GLY A 363 -8.39 25.32 20.04
CA GLY A 363 -9.16 26.00 21.07
C GLY A 363 -9.23 27.52 20.89
N GLN A 364 -8.31 28.13 20.13
CA GLN A 364 -8.36 29.55 19.78
C GLN A 364 -9.40 29.86 18.69
N TRP A 365 -9.79 28.86 17.90
CA TRP A 365 -10.65 28.97 16.72
C TRP A 365 -11.86 28.03 16.88
N THR A 366 -12.88 28.44 17.64
CA THR A 366 -14.08 27.62 17.87
C THR A 366 -14.96 27.48 16.63
N ASP A 367 -14.86 28.43 15.70
CA ASP A 367 -15.77 28.55 14.56
C ASP A 367 -15.21 27.88 13.30
N ILE A 368 -13.95 27.40 13.34
CA ILE A 368 -13.23 26.85 12.19
C ILE A 368 -12.64 25.50 12.58
N ASP A 369 -13.10 24.43 11.92
CA ASP A 369 -12.44 23.12 12.04
C ASP A 369 -11.20 23.06 11.14
N LEU A 370 -10.03 23.11 11.78
CA LEU A 370 -8.73 23.04 11.10
C LEU A 370 -8.34 21.62 10.66
N THR A 371 -9.04 20.59 11.14
CA THR A 371 -8.82 19.18 10.77
C THR A 371 -9.92 18.60 9.91
N GLY A 372 -10.82 19.45 9.42
CA GLY A 372 -11.84 19.07 8.46
C GLY A 372 -11.24 18.64 7.13
N SER A 373 -12.11 18.13 6.26
CA SER A 373 -11.70 17.75 4.91
C SER A 373 -11.20 18.96 4.11
N LEU A 374 -10.10 18.78 3.36
CA LEU A 374 -9.60 19.81 2.42
C LEU A 374 -10.44 19.87 1.13
N GLU A 375 -11.33 18.90 0.93
CA GLU A 375 -12.21 18.85 -0.23
C GLU A 375 -13.45 19.73 -0.01
N PRO A 376 -13.73 20.70 -0.90
CA PRO A 376 -14.88 21.56 -0.71
C PRO A 376 -16.19 20.75 -0.81
N PRO A 377 -17.14 20.94 0.12
CA PRO A 377 -18.41 20.23 0.10
C PRO A 377 -19.20 20.63 -1.14
N ARG A 378 -19.65 19.63 -1.91
CA ARG A 378 -20.51 19.84 -3.09
C ARG A 378 -21.96 20.04 -2.72
N ASP A 379 -22.43 19.26 -1.74
CA ASP A 379 -23.80 19.23 -1.26
C ASP A 379 -23.81 19.27 0.27
N LEU A 380 -24.83 19.90 0.86
CA LEU A 380 -24.96 20.03 2.31
C LEU A 380 -25.30 18.69 2.99
N PHE A 381 -26.02 17.83 2.26
CA PHE A 381 -26.47 16.52 2.70
C PHE A 381 -25.90 15.44 1.79
N ILE A 382 -25.57 14.30 2.38
CA ILE A 382 -25.00 13.16 1.68
C ILE A 382 -25.71 11.88 2.11
N ASP A 383 -25.81 10.94 1.17
CA ASP A 383 -26.19 9.56 1.49
C ASP A 383 -24.95 8.80 1.98
N VAL A 384 -25.08 8.14 3.11
CA VAL A 384 -23.99 7.38 3.74
C VAL A 384 -24.48 6.01 4.15
N ARG A 385 -23.66 5.00 3.87
CA ARG A 385 -23.87 3.62 4.32
C ARG A 385 -22.98 3.30 5.50
N VAL A 386 -23.54 2.67 6.53
CA VAL A 386 -22.79 2.22 7.70
C VAL A 386 -22.04 0.93 7.39
N LEU A 387 -20.72 0.94 7.54
CA LEU A 387 -19.85 -0.24 7.37
C LEU A 387 -19.62 -0.97 8.70
N LYS A 388 -19.59 -0.23 9.81
CA LYS A 388 -19.36 -0.74 11.17
C LYS A 388 -20.36 -0.10 12.12
N ASP A 389 -20.90 -0.90 13.04
CA ASP A 389 -21.78 -0.40 14.09
C ASP A 389 -21.05 0.67 14.91
N ALA A 390 -21.63 1.87 14.96
CA ALA A 390 -21.06 3.03 15.67
C ALA A 390 -21.94 3.49 16.85
N GLY A 391 -23.01 2.74 17.15
CA GLY A 391 -23.92 3.05 18.25
C GLY A 391 -24.78 4.29 17.97
N GLU A 392 -25.13 5.02 19.03
CA GLU A 392 -25.94 6.24 18.95
C GLU A 392 -25.05 7.48 18.81
N ILE A 393 -25.17 8.19 17.70
CA ILE A 393 -24.48 9.45 17.46
C ILE A 393 -25.43 10.63 17.70
N GLN A 394 -24.93 11.71 18.28
CA GLN A 394 -25.70 12.95 18.42
C GLN A 394 -25.44 13.85 17.21
N THR A 395 -26.48 14.07 16.40
CA THR A 395 -26.49 15.13 15.38
C THR A 395 -27.19 16.37 15.92
N GLU A 396 -27.02 17.51 15.28
CA GLU A 396 -27.69 18.76 15.66
C GLU A 396 -29.23 18.65 15.64
N TYR A 397 -29.78 17.71 14.85
CA TYR A 397 -31.22 17.47 14.70
C TYR A 397 -31.76 16.29 15.52
N GLY A 398 -30.90 15.58 16.27
CA GLY A 398 -31.30 14.46 17.11
C GLY A 398 -30.30 13.32 17.12
N ALA A 399 -30.59 12.30 17.93
CA ALA A 399 -29.75 11.12 18.01
C ALA A 399 -30.09 10.12 16.89
N ILE A 400 -29.08 9.59 16.22
CA ILE A 400 -29.21 8.60 15.15
C ILE A 400 -28.45 7.34 15.58
N THR A 401 -29.11 6.19 15.50
CA THR A 401 -28.48 4.89 15.79
C THR A 401 -27.90 4.29 14.51
N LEU A 402 -26.58 4.27 14.42
CA LEU A 402 -25.84 3.74 13.27
C LEU A 402 -25.68 2.22 13.41
N THR A 403 -26.53 1.49 12.68
CA THR A 403 -26.49 0.03 12.56
C THR A 403 -25.83 -0.40 11.25
N LYS A 404 -25.06 -1.48 11.25
CA LYS A 404 -24.29 -1.97 10.11
C LYS A 404 -25.21 -2.22 8.91
N ASN A 405 -24.75 -1.82 7.73
CA ASN A 405 -25.44 -1.87 6.44
C ASN A 405 -26.71 -1.01 6.31
N SER A 406 -27.06 -0.20 7.32
CA SER A 406 -28.10 0.81 7.17
C SER A 406 -27.61 2.01 6.33
N GLN A 407 -28.56 2.75 5.76
CA GLN A 407 -28.29 3.94 4.95
C GLN A 407 -29.00 5.13 5.58
N PHE A 408 -28.31 6.26 5.65
CA PHE A 408 -28.84 7.49 6.19
C PHE A 408 -28.55 8.64 5.24
N TYR A 409 -29.51 9.57 5.16
CA TYR A 409 -29.35 10.85 4.50
C TYR A 409 -29.15 11.92 5.57
N VAL A 410 -27.92 12.42 5.67
CA VAL A 410 -27.44 13.20 6.82
C VAL A 410 -26.58 14.35 6.35
N ARG A 411 -26.48 15.39 7.18
CA ARG A 411 -25.67 16.56 6.89
C ARG A 411 -24.19 16.16 6.86
N GLN A 412 -23.44 16.63 5.88
CA GLN A 412 -22.05 16.23 5.70
C GLN A 412 -21.20 16.52 6.95
N GLY A 413 -21.36 17.70 7.57
CA GLY A 413 -20.57 18.13 8.72
C GLY A 413 -20.66 17.23 9.96
N ASP A 414 -21.81 16.58 10.20
CA ASP A 414 -21.98 15.70 11.37
C ASP A 414 -21.27 14.35 11.20
N VAL A 415 -20.87 14.03 9.96
CA VAL A 415 -20.56 12.67 9.54
C VAL A 415 -19.16 12.54 8.93
N GLU A 416 -18.55 13.66 8.54
CA GLU A 416 -17.18 13.74 8.00
C GLU A 416 -16.16 12.97 8.84
N ARG A 417 -16.16 13.17 10.17
CA ARG A 417 -15.23 12.47 11.07
C ARG A 417 -15.42 10.95 11.04
N LEU A 418 -16.66 10.48 10.96
CA LEU A 418 -16.99 9.06 10.93
C LEU A 418 -16.66 8.41 9.56
N ILE A 419 -16.74 9.19 8.49
CA ILE A 419 -16.27 8.79 7.15
C ILE A 419 -14.75 8.65 7.17
N ALA A 420 -14.02 9.64 7.72
CA ALA A 420 -12.56 9.60 7.82
C ALA A 420 -12.05 8.40 8.65
N GLN A 421 -12.76 8.05 9.73
CA GLN A 421 -12.47 6.87 10.55
C GLN A 421 -12.89 5.53 9.89
N GLY A 422 -13.59 5.57 8.76
CA GLY A 422 -14.02 4.39 8.01
C GLY A 422 -15.18 3.62 8.66
N TYR A 423 -16.00 4.26 9.50
CA TYR A 423 -17.27 3.70 9.98
C TYR A 423 -18.37 3.81 8.92
N LEU A 424 -18.30 4.85 8.10
CA LEU A 424 -19.30 5.19 7.11
C LEU A 424 -18.67 5.31 5.73
N HIS A 425 -19.44 4.97 4.69
CA HIS A 425 -19.05 5.12 3.30
C HIS A 425 -20.07 6.01 2.58
N LYS A 426 -19.59 7.09 1.98
CA LYS A 426 -20.43 7.99 1.18
C LYS A 426 -20.92 7.25 -0.07
N LEU A 427 -22.23 7.21 -0.26
CA LEU A 427 -22.86 6.77 -1.50
C LEU A 427 -22.90 7.99 -2.43
N ASN A 428 -22.46 7.80 -3.67
CA ASN A 428 -22.38 8.86 -4.68
C ASN A 428 -23.73 9.33 -5.18
#